data_AF-A0A8J3UI89-F1
#
_entry.id   AF-A0A8J3UI89-F1
#
_cell.length_a   1.000
_cell.length_b   1.000
_cell.length_c   1.000
_cell.angle_alpha   90.00
_cell.angle_beta   90.00
_cell.angle_gamma   90.00
#
_symmetry.space_group_name_H-M   'P 1'
#
loop_
_entity.id
_entity.type
_entity.pdbx_description
1 polymer ?
#
loop_
_entity_poly.entity_id
_entity_poly.type
_entity_poly.pdbx_seq_one_letter_code
_entity_poly.pdbx_strand_id
1 'polypeptide(L)'
;MTLWKPDPTFYPSPRDAAAAPAEKLAYVAAFDRSASRPDAMTVLDTDPESDSYGAIVGWTDLPYTGDELHHFGWNACSSALCPSAPHPHVERRYLIVPGLRSSRIYVYDTKDLVSPELVKVIEAEDLGKRAGYSRPHTVHCGPEGLYVSALGGYGEEGPGGIAVLDHTSFEVLGRWESDRGPQYLAYDFWWHINHDVMVTSEWGTPSMIEDGLVGESLLGRQYGHRLHFWDLRRRRHVQEVDLGDQYQMVLELRPAHDPRKKYGFAGVVTNVEDLSASIWVWYEEGSRWAVRKVVDIPAEPAAADDLPDVLKPFGAVPPLVTDIDLSVDDKYLYVSCWGTGELKQYDVSDPFKPVETGSIHLGGIVRRAPHPAAPSGRLSGGPQMIEVSRDGRRVYMTNSLYGSWDDQFYPDGVGAWMAKVDTAGFTLDERFFPHGDDFRGLRPHQTRLQGGDASSDSYCYP
;
A
#
# COMPACT_ATOMS: atom_id res chain seq x y z
N MET A 1 -8.89 27.86 30.29
CA MET A 1 -9.71 26.74 29.79
C MET A 1 -8.96 26.14 28.63
N THR A 2 -8.44 24.92 28.78
CA THR A 2 -7.89 24.16 27.65
C THR A 2 -9.07 23.89 26.72
N LEU A 3 -9.12 24.56 25.56
CA LEU A 3 -10.07 24.21 24.52
C LEU A 3 -9.68 22.81 24.04
N TRP A 4 -10.56 21.82 24.23
CA TRP A 4 -10.43 20.50 23.65
C TRP A 4 -10.56 20.65 22.14
N LYS A 5 -9.45 20.94 21.47
CA LYS A 5 -9.39 20.97 20.01
C LYS A 5 -9.05 19.56 19.52
N PRO A 6 -9.66 19.10 18.42
CA PRO A 6 -9.21 17.90 17.74
C PRO A 6 -7.72 17.97 17.40
N ASP A 7 -7.10 16.81 17.18
CA ASP A 7 -5.74 16.69 16.68
C ASP A 7 -5.55 17.60 15.44
N PRO A 8 -4.48 18.41 15.37
CA PRO A 8 -4.25 19.33 14.26
C PRO A 8 -4.01 18.64 12.91
N THR A 9 -3.82 17.32 12.91
CA THR A 9 -3.64 16.48 11.72
C THR A 9 -4.89 15.67 11.35
N PHE A 10 -6.02 15.96 11.99
CA PHE A 10 -7.33 15.51 11.52
C PHE A 10 -7.93 16.58 10.62
N TYR A 11 -8.15 16.22 9.35
CA TYR A 11 -8.66 17.11 8.33
C TYR A 11 -10.12 16.76 8.03
N PRO A 12 -11.07 17.69 8.11
CA PRO A 12 -12.47 17.37 7.80
C PRO A 12 -12.65 16.89 6.36
N SER A 13 -11.96 17.53 5.42
CA SER A 13 -12.10 17.31 3.98
C SER A 13 -10.74 17.07 3.29
N PRO A 14 -10.74 16.49 2.08
CA PRO A 14 -9.52 16.40 1.26
C PRO A 14 -8.90 17.77 1.02
N ARG A 15 -9.74 18.80 0.83
CA ARG A 15 -9.28 20.18 0.65
C ARG A 15 -8.54 20.73 1.87
N ASP A 16 -9.02 20.45 3.07
CA ASP A 16 -8.35 20.88 4.30
C ASP A 16 -7.01 20.15 4.46
N ALA A 17 -6.96 18.85 4.11
CA ALA A 17 -5.73 18.06 4.13
C ALA A 17 -4.68 18.63 3.16
N ALA A 18 -5.08 18.94 1.93
CA ALA A 18 -4.21 19.52 0.90
C ALA A 18 -3.71 20.94 1.24
N ALA A 19 -4.45 21.69 2.07
CA ALA A 19 -4.08 23.03 2.52
C ALA A 19 -3.24 23.04 3.81
N ALA A 20 -3.14 21.91 4.51
CA ALA A 20 -2.41 21.79 5.75
C ALA A 20 -0.88 21.82 5.53
N PRO A 21 -0.07 22.04 6.58
CA PRO A 21 1.38 22.07 6.46
C PRO A 21 1.95 20.79 5.83
N ALA A 22 2.99 20.95 5.02
CA ALA A 22 3.73 19.87 4.41
C ALA A 22 4.39 18.98 5.48
N GLU A 23 4.57 17.72 5.11
CA GLU A 23 5.26 16.72 5.90
C GLU A 23 6.74 17.07 6.12
N LYS A 24 7.24 16.88 7.34
CA LYS A 24 8.67 17.03 7.66
C LYS A 24 9.38 15.71 7.93
N LEU A 25 8.61 14.63 8.13
CA LEU A 25 9.14 13.29 8.32
C LEU A 25 8.34 12.29 7.47
N ALA A 26 9.02 11.24 7.03
CA ALA A 26 8.42 10.04 6.45
C ALA A 26 8.84 8.80 7.25
N TYR A 27 7.88 8.03 7.73
CA TYR A 27 8.10 6.73 8.34
C TYR A 27 8.11 5.68 7.24
N VAL A 28 9.11 4.79 7.23
CA VAL A 28 9.26 3.78 6.18
C VAL A 28 9.50 2.42 6.81
N ALA A 29 8.67 1.45 6.44
CA ALA A 29 8.86 0.05 6.78
C ALA A 29 10.09 -0.49 6.04
N ALA A 30 11.00 -1.15 6.74
CA ALA A 30 12.17 -1.79 6.14
C ALA A 30 12.39 -3.18 6.73
N PHE A 31 12.56 -4.20 5.88
CA PHE A 31 12.66 -5.59 6.33
C PHE A 31 13.96 -6.28 5.92
N ASP A 32 14.40 -7.27 6.72
CA ASP A 32 15.53 -8.13 6.40
C ASP A 32 15.03 -9.41 5.73
N ARG A 33 15.22 -9.49 4.41
CA ARG A 33 14.91 -10.66 3.61
C ARG A 33 15.46 -11.98 4.18
N SER A 34 16.65 -11.93 4.78
CA SER A 34 17.34 -13.12 5.30
C SER A 34 16.86 -13.56 6.69
N ALA A 35 16.07 -12.71 7.38
CA ALA A 35 15.70 -12.85 8.78
C ALA A 35 16.89 -13.10 9.73
N SER A 36 18.08 -12.63 9.36
CA SER A 36 19.30 -12.68 10.16
C SER A 36 19.36 -11.56 11.21
N ARG A 37 18.64 -10.47 10.97
CA ARG A 37 18.44 -9.36 11.89
C ARG A 37 16.97 -8.94 11.91
N PRO A 38 16.54 -8.17 12.93
CA PRO A 38 15.19 -7.62 12.95
C PRO A 38 14.93 -6.68 11.78
N ASP A 39 13.67 -6.64 11.37
CA ASP A 39 13.14 -5.56 10.54
C ASP A 39 13.15 -4.25 11.35
N ALA A 40 12.88 -3.11 10.71
CA ALA A 40 12.91 -1.82 11.38
C ALA A 40 11.87 -0.84 10.83
N MET A 41 11.41 0.04 11.72
CA MET A 41 10.82 1.31 11.32
C MET A 41 11.94 2.34 11.15
N THR A 42 12.03 2.92 9.97
CA THR A 42 12.99 3.98 9.65
C THR A 42 12.26 5.31 9.51
N VAL A 43 12.93 6.42 9.82
CA VAL A 43 12.35 7.76 9.72
C VAL A 43 13.28 8.64 8.92
N LEU A 44 12.75 9.20 7.84
CA LEU A 44 13.45 10.10 6.94
C LEU A 44 13.03 11.54 7.19
N ASP A 45 13.98 12.45 7.00
CA ASP A 45 13.73 13.88 6.98
C ASP A 45 13.30 14.34 5.58
N THR A 46 12.08 14.86 5.49
CA THR A 46 11.48 15.34 4.24
C THR A 46 11.39 16.86 4.17
N ASP A 47 11.93 17.59 5.16
CA ASP A 47 11.91 19.05 5.17
C ASP A 47 13.02 19.60 4.25
N PRO A 48 12.69 20.24 3.11
CA PRO A 48 13.70 20.75 2.19
C PRO A 48 14.53 21.91 2.75
N GLU A 49 14.13 22.49 3.89
CA GLU A 49 14.90 23.51 4.62
C GLU A 49 15.86 22.90 5.66
N SER A 50 15.79 21.59 5.91
CA SER A 50 16.64 20.89 6.87
C SER A 50 18.00 20.50 6.28
N ASP A 51 19.05 20.57 7.11
CA ASP A 51 20.40 20.11 6.74
C ASP A 51 20.47 18.59 6.53
N SER A 52 19.52 17.83 7.09
CA SER A 52 19.39 16.38 6.93
C SER A 52 18.35 15.95 5.89
N TYR A 53 17.89 16.88 5.04
CA TYR A 53 16.94 16.57 3.97
C TYR A 53 17.35 15.36 3.14
N GLY A 54 16.47 14.37 3.02
CA GLY A 54 16.72 13.14 2.27
C GLY A 54 17.54 12.08 3.01
N ALA A 55 17.89 12.31 4.28
CA ALA A 55 18.60 11.35 5.12
C ALA A 55 17.64 10.61 6.07
N ILE A 56 18.04 9.39 6.47
CA ILE A 56 17.42 8.66 7.57
C ILE A 56 17.91 9.27 8.89
N VAL A 57 16.98 9.85 9.66
CA VAL A 57 17.23 10.55 10.93
C VAL A 57 16.75 9.79 12.16
N GLY A 58 15.94 8.75 11.96
CA GLY A 58 15.41 7.91 13.02
C GLY A 58 15.35 6.43 12.65
N TRP A 59 15.43 5.60 13.67
CA TRP A 59 15.53 4.15 13.51
C TRP A 59 15.02 3.42 14.76
N THR A 60 14.17 2.42 14.55
CA THR A 60 13.68 1.52 15.59
C THR A 60 13.67 0.08 15.08
N ASP A 61 14.60 -0.74 15.59
CA ASP A 61 14.61 -2.19 15.32
C ASP A 61 13.40 -2.87 15.99
N LEU A 62 12.82 -3.85 15.29
CA LEU A 62 11.81 -4.73 15.87
C LEU A 62 12.44 -5.66 16.92
N PRO A 63 11.66 -6.17 17.89
CA PRO A 63 12.15 -7.08 18.90
C PRO A 63 12.39 -8.52 18.37
N TYR A 64 11.92 -8.83 17.15
CA TYR A 64 11.97 -10.15 16.54
C TYR A 64 12.47 -10.09 15.09
N THR A 65 12.83 -11.25 14.55
CA THR A 65 13.25 -11.44 13.16
C THR A 65 12.17 -12.13 12.33
N GLY A 66 12.19 -11.91 11.01
CA GLY A 66 11.32 -12.61 10.07
C GLY A 66 9.85 -12.16 10.13
N ASP A 67 9.62 -10.90 10.47
CA ASP A 67 8.29 -10.28 10.45
C ASP A 67 7.81 -10.00 9.02
N GLU A 68 8.72 -9.67 8.11
CA GLU A 68 8.41 -9.23 6.75
C GLU A 68 7.53 -7.97 6.82
N LEU A 69 8.08 -6.88 7.37
CA LEU A 69 7.37 -5.61 7.38
C LEU A 69 6.97 -5.20 5.96
N HIS A 70 5.72 -4.78 5.82
CA HIS A 70 5.10 -4.52 4.53
C HIS A 70 4.24 -3.25 4.62
N HIS A 71 2.93 -3.39 4.84
CA HIS A 71 2.00 -2.29 5.05
C HIS A 71 1.83 -1.95 6.54
N PHE A 72 1.55 -0.69 6.85
CA PHE A 72 1.24 -0.18 8.18
C PHE A 72 0.39 1.09 8.09
N GLY A 73 -0.19 1.51 9.22
CA GLY A 73 -1.09 2.66 9.25
C GLY A 73 -1.12 3.35 10.60
N TRP A 74 -1.82 4.48 10.66
CA TRP A 74 -2.02 5.24 11.89
C TRP A 74 -3.14 4.64 12.75
N ASN A 75 -3.05 4.82 14.06
CA ASN A 75 -4.14 4.47 14.96
C ASN A 75 -5.39 5.35 14.77
N ALA A 76 -5.20 6.61 14.39
CA ALA A 76 -6.29 7.54 14.19
C ALA A 76 -5.90 8.52 13.09
N CYS A 77 -6.91 8.97 12.37
CA CYS A 77 -6.76 9.85 11.23
C CYS A 77 -8.03 10.70 11.06
N SER A 78 -8.16 11.38 9.92
CA SER A 78 -9.30 12.25 9.58
C SER A 78 -10.68 11.57 9.72
N SER A 79 -10.75 10.24 9.62
CA SER A 79 -11.98 9.47 9.86
C SER A 79 -12.53 9.64 11.27
N ALA A 80 -11.71 10.03 12.25
CA ALA A 80 -12.14 10.34 13.61
C ALA A 80 -13.07 11.56 13.69
N LEU A 81 -13.10 12.40 12.65
CA LEU A 81 -14.04 13.53 12.53
C LEU A 81 -15.40 13.12 11.96
N CYS A 82 -15.55 11.88 11.49
CA CYS A 82 -16.80 11.39 10.95
C CYS A 82 -17.91 11.38 12.03
N PRO A 83 -19.16 11.71 11.69
CA PRO A 83 -20.26 11.74 12.66
C PRO A 83 -20.50 10.41 13.40
N SER A 84 -20.10 9.28 12.80
CA SER A 84 -20.23 7.94 13.36
C SER A 84 -19.04 7.50 14.23
N ALA A 85 -17.96 8.27 14.31
CA ALA A 85 -16.77 7.91 15.07
C ALA A 85 -16.98 8.17 16.58
N PRO A 86 -16.95 7.15 17.46
CA PRO A 86 -17.25 7.31 18.88
C PRO A 86 -16.05 7.78 19.73
N HIS A 87 -15.06 8.45 19.13
CA HIS A 87 -13.75 8.67 19.76
C HIS A 87 -13.33 10.15 19.83
N PRO A 88 -13.91 10.95 20.74
CA PRO A 88 -13.60 12.39 20.83
C PRO A 88 -12.20 12.72 21.39
N HIS A 89 -11.38 11.72 21.74
CA HIS A 89 -10.13 11.88 22.48
C HIS A 89 -8.93 11.13 21.89
N VAL A 90 -9.03 10.64 20.65
CA VAL A 90 -7.89 10.01 19.96
C VAL A 90 -7.02 11.09 19.28
N GLU A 91 -5.72 10.81 19.20
CA GLU A 91 -4.73 11.58 18.47
C GLU A 91 -4.05 10.67 17.43
N ARG A 92 -3.61 11.23 16.30
CA ARG A 92 -2.74 10.54 15.34
C ARG A 92 -1.36 10.44 15.99
N ARG A 93 -1.05 9.28 16.56
CA ARG A 93 0.16 9.13 17.38
C ARG A 93 0.86 7.80 17.24
N TYR A 94 0.10 6.71 17.10
CA TYR A 94 0.68 5.39 17.05
C TYR A 94 0.69 4.86 15.63
N LEU A 95 1.83 4.31 15.22
CA LEU A 95 1.92 3.46 14.04
C LEU A 95 1.53 2.04 14.44
N ILE A 96 0.63 1.45 13.67
CA ILE A 96 0.16 0.08 13.79
C ILE A 96 0.85 -0.70 12.68
N VAL A 97 1.83 -1.51 13.06
CA VAL A 97 2.81 -2.11 12.15
C VAL A 97 2.67 -3.63 12.22
N PRO A 98 1.93 -4.27 11.30
CA PRO A 98 1.90 -5.73 11.17
C PRO A 98 3.18 -6.29 10.54
N GLY A 99 3.59 -7.47 11.00
CA GLY A 99 4.51 -8.33 10.27
C GLY A 99 3.72 -9.26 9.33
N LEU A 100 3.87 -9.06 8.02
CA LEU A 100 3.11 -9.81 7.02
C LEU A 100 3.34 -11.32 7.14
N ARG A 101 4.55 -11.76 7.50
CA ARG A 101 4.86 -13.19 7.64
C ARG A 101 4.62 -13.70 9.05
N SER A 102 5.07 -12.96 10.07
CA SER A 102 4.98 -13.41 11.47
C SER A 102 3.56 -13.39 12.02
N SER A 103 2.68 -12.57 11.46
CA SER A 103 1.36 -12.24 12.00
C SER A 103 1.35 -11.50 13.34
N ARG A 104 2.50 -11.00 13.81
CA ARG A 104 2.55 -10.09 14.95
C ARG A 104 2.13 -8.69 14.52
N ILE A 105 1.60 -7.90 15.44
CA ILE A 105 1.27 -6.49 15.22
C ILE A 105 1.93 -5.65 16.31
N TYR A 106 2.68 -4.64 15.90
CA TYR A 106 3.39 -3.74 16.80
C TYR A 106 2.69 -2.39 16.86
N VAL A 107 2.73 -1.77 18.03
CA VAL A 107 2.25 -0.39 18.24
C VAL A 107 3.44 0.46 18.62
N TYR A 108 3.75 1.43 17.77
CA TYR A 108 4.88 2.35 17.97
C TYR A 108 4.39 3.77 18.22
N ASP A 109 4.83 4.40 19.31
CA ASP A 109 4.52 5.79 19.64
C ASP A 109 5.46 6.75 18.90
N THR A 110 4.90 7.72 18.17
CA THR A 110 5.67 8.72 17.42
C THR A 110 5.71 10.10 18.09
N LYS A 111 5.10 10.27 19.27
CA LYS A 111 4.91 11.60 19.87
C LYS A 111 6.23 12.24 20.28
N ASP A 112 6.58 13.33 19.60
CA ASP A 112 7.81 14.12 19.84
C ASP A 112 9.11 13.30 19.67
N LEU A 113 9.06 12.22 18.87
CA LEU A 113 10.18 11.30 18.65
C LEU A 113 10.50 11.14 17.17
N VAL A 114 11.78 11.25 16.81
CA VAL A 114 12.26 10.89 15.47
C VAL A 114 12.47 9.38 15.33
N SER A 115 12.66 8.64 16.43
CA SER A 115 12.66 7.17 16.45
C SER A 115 11.44 6.70 17.24
N PRO A 116 10.41 6.13 16.59
CA PRO A 116 9.21 5.68 17.27
C PRO A 116 9.51 4.62 18.36
N GLU A 117 8.84 4.69 19.51
CA GLU A 117 9.06 3.75 20.62
C GLU A 117 8.04 2.61 20.60
N LEU A 118 8.50 1.36 20.72
CA LEU A 118 7.60 0.23 20.84
C LEU A 118 6.86 0.28 22.18
N VAL A 119 5.52 0.42 22.14
CA VAL A 119 4.69 0.46 23.35
C VAL A 119 3.87 -0.81 23.56
N LYS A 120 3.62 -1.57 22.49
CA LYS A 120 2.86 -2.83 22.58
C LYS A 120 3.21 -3.79 21.45
N VAL A 121 3.21 -5.07 21.78
CA VAL A 121 3.21 -6.19 20.83
C VAL A 121 1.90 -6.96 21.00
N ILE A 122 1.24 -7.25 19.89
CA ILE A 122 0.12 -8.18 19.78
C ILE A 122 0.69 -9.42 19.12
N GLU A 123 0.70 -10.53 19.85
CA GLU A 123 1.28 -11.77 19.35
C GLU A 123 0.39 -12.41 18.26
N ALA A 124 1.02 -13.18 17.37
CA ALA A 124 0.32 -13.87 16.28
C ALA A 124 -0.85 -14.74 16.76
N GLU A 125 -0.70 -15.33 17.96
CA GLU A 125 -1.72 -16.16 18.58
C GLU A 125 -2.96 -15.34 19.01
N ASP A 126 -2.82 -14.07 19.36
CA ASP A 126 -3.96 -13.21 19.71
C ASP A 126 -4.78 -12.85 18.47
N LEU A 127 -4.12 -12.47 17.37
CA LEU A 127 -4.77 -12.27 16.07
C LEU A 127 -5.49 -13.56 15.64
N GLY A 128 -4.77 -14.68 15.71
CA GLY A 128 -5.27 -15.99 15.30
C GLY A 128 -6.47 -16.47 16.12
N LYS A 129 -6.39 -16.45 17.45
CA LYS A 129 -7.47 -16.94 18.31
C LYS A 129 -8.70 -16.03 18.32
N ARG A 130 -8.52 -14.71 18.20
CA ARG A 130 -9.62 -13.75 18.34
C ARG A 130 -10.29 -13.46 17.00
N ALA A 131 -9.52 -13.32 15.91
CA ALA A 131 -10.07 -13.05 14.58
C ALA A 131 -10.14 -14.29 13.68
N GLY A 132 -9.25 -15.26 13.88
CA GLY A 132 -9.14 -16.45 13.02
C GLY A 132 -8.27 -16.22 11.79
N TYR A 133 -7.37 -15.23 11.83
CA TYR A 133 -6.57 -14.82 10.67
C TYR A 133 -5.07 -14.91 10.90
N SER A 134 -4.32 -14.96 9.80
CA SER A 134 -2.87 -14.81 9.74
C SER A 134 -2.46 -14.02 8.49
N ARG A 135 -1.22 -13.54 8.48
CA ARG A 135 -0.62 -12.69 7.43
C ARG A 135 -1.33 -11.34 7.29
N PRO A 136 -1.33 -10.51 8.35
CA PRO A 136 -1.92 -9.18 8.32
C PRO A 136 -1.21 -8.28 7.30
N HIS A 137 -1.97 -7.49 6.55
CA HIS A 137 -1.50 -6.69 5.43
C HIS A 137 -1.86 -5.20 5.62
N THR A 138 -2.97 -4.74 5.06
CA THR A 138 -3.38 -3.33 5.06
C THR A 138 -3.89 -2.92 6.43
N VAL A 139 -3.57 -1.71 6.87
CA VAL A 139 -4.09 -1.11 8.10
C VAL A 139 -4.82 0.21 7.77
N HIS A 140 -6.08 0.32 8.20
CA HIS A 140 -6.82 1.58 8.16
C HIS A 140 -7.44 1.96 9.51
N CYS A 141 -7.35 3.25 9.83
CA CYS A 141 -8.02 3.90 10.96
C CYS A 141 -9.51 4.13 10.62
N GLY A 142 -10.39 3.27 11.12
CA GLY A 142 -11.81 3.28 10.80
C GLY A 142 -12.72 3.79 11.93
N PRO A 143 -14.02 3.89 11.65
CA PRO A 143 -14.99 4.45 12.60
C PRO A 143 -15.23 3.55 13.83
N GLU A 144 -15.15 2.22 13.71
CA GLU A 144 -15.42 1.29 14.83
C GLU A 144 -14.16 0.76 15.53
N GLY A 145 -12.98 1.04 14.97
CA GLY A 145 -11.72 0.41 15.36
C GLY A 145 -10.63 0.65 14.33
N LEU A 146 -9.50 0.01 14.57
CA LEU A 146 -8.46 -0.18 13.55
C LEU A 146 -8.81 -1.43 12.75
N TYR A 147 -8.75 -1.34 11.44
CA TYR A 147 -9.05 -2.45 10.55
C TYR A 147 -7.74 -2.96 9.97
N VAL A 148 -7.52 -4.26 10.02
CA VAL A 148 -6.31 -4.91 9.51
C VAL A 148 -6.71 -6.06 8.61
N SER A 149 -6.47 -5.97 7.30
CA SER A 149 -6.69 -7.12 6.40
C SER A 149 -5.66 -8.21 6.67
N ALA A 150 -5.97 -9.43 6.27
CA ALA A 150 -5.14 -10.60 6.44
C ALA A 150 -5.34 -11.58 5.28
N LEU A 151 -4.23 -12.08 4.72
CA LEU A 151 -4.27 -12.90 3.50
C LEU A 151 -4.86 -14.30 3.73
N GLY A 152 -4.73 -14.86 4.94
CA GLY A 152 -5.11 -16.25 5.21
C GLY A 152 -5.76 -16.50 6.57
N GLY A 153 -6.16 -17.75 6.77
CA GLY A 153 -6.73 -18.24 8.02
C GLY A 153 -5.65 -18.50 9.09
N TYR A 154 -6.05 -18.61 10.35
CA TYR A 154 -5.14 -19.04 11.41
C TYR A 154 -5.00 -20.57 11.40
N GLY A 155 -3.85 -21.06 10.93
CA GLY A 155 -3.57 -22.50 10.78
C GLY A 155 -4.26 -23.15 9.56
N GLU A 156 -4.83 -22.34 8.67
CA GLU A 156 -5.54 -22.74 7.45
C GLU A 156 -5.12 -21.80 6.30
N GLU A 157 -5.27 -22.24 5.05
CA GLU A 157 -4.96 -21.39 3.88
C GLU A 157 -5.84 -20.15 3.80
N GLY A 158 -7.11 -20.30 4.18
CA GLY A 158 -8.11 -19.26 4.10
C GLY A 158 -9.44 -19.77 4.65
N PRO A 159 -10.49 -18.93 4.65
CA PRO A 159 -10.51 -17.62 4.00
C PRO A 159 -9.68 -16.55 4.75
N GLY A 160 -9.08 -15.63 3.98
CA GLY A 160 -8.57 -14.37 4.51
C GLY A 160 -9.72 -13.41 4.85
N GLY A 161 -9.40 -12.21 5.32
CA GLY A 161 -10.42 -11.20 5.67
C GLY A 161 -9.85 -10.06 6.49
N ILE A 162 -10.67 -9.44 7.35
CA ILE A 162 -10.31 -8.23 8.11
C ILE A 162 -10.50 -8.47 9.61
N ALA A 163 -9.47 -8.21 10.40
CA ALA A 163 -9.53 -8.10 11.85
C ALA A 163 -9.84 -6.67 12.27
N VAL A 164 -10.54 -6.50 13.40
CA VAL A 164 -10.75 -5.20 14.05
C VAL A 164 -9.97 -5.18 15.36
N LEU A 165 -9.23 -4.11 15.60
CA LEU A 165 -8.55 -3.83 16.87
C LEU A 165 -9.22 -2.63 17.56
N ASP A 166 -9.20 -2.65 18.88
CA ASP A 166 -9.73 -1.57 19.70
C ASP A 166 -8.88 -0.29 19.59
N HIS A 167 -9.54 0.86 19.46
CA HIS A 167 -8.87 2.16 19.25
C HIS A 167 -8.03 2.66 20.42
N THR A 168 -8.26 2.15 21.63
CA THR A 168 -7.60 2.65 22.84
C THR A 168 -6.57 1.65 23.38
N SER A 169 -6.99 0.39 23.50
CA SER A 169 -6.16 -0.69 24.04
C SER A 169 -5.33 -1.38 22.98
N PHE A 170 -5.68 -1.25 21.69
CA PHE A 170 -5.10 -2.01 20.57
C PHE A 170 -5.28 -3.53 20.73
N GLU A 171 -6.25 -3.99 21.51
CA GLU A 171 -6.57 -5.42 21.59
C GLU A 171 -7.34 -5.87 20.35
N VAL A 172 -7.12 -7.11 19.90
CA VAL A 172 -7.93 -7.69 18.81
C VAL A 172 -9.35 -7.92 19.32
N LEU A 173 -10.32 -7.29 18.68
CA LEU A 173 -11.75 -7.44 18.96
C LEU A 173 -12.32 -8.68 18.27
N GLY A 174 -11.81 -9.01 17.09
CA GLY A 174 -12.15 -10.21 16.33
C GLY A 174 -12.24 -9.94 14.83
N ARG A 175 -12.85 -10.86 14.10
CA ARG A 175 -13.12 -10.67 12.66
C ARG A 175 -14.18 -9.60 12.43
N TRP A 176 -14.04 -8.90 11.31
CA TRP A 176 -15.02 -7.93 10.84
C TRP A 176 -16.18 -8.58 10.09
N GLU A 177 -15.99 -9.63 9.31
CA GLU A 177 -17.09 -10.19 8.50
C GLU A 177 -18.14 -10.90 9.39
N SER A 178 -19.38 -10.43 9.33
CA SER A 178 -20.54 -11.12 9.91
C SER A 178 -21.11 -12.14 8.93
N ASP A 179 -21.11 -11.78 7.64
CA ASP A 179 -21.50 -12.64 6.52
C ASP A 179 -20.61 -12.34 5.31
N ARG A 180 -19.70 -13.25 4.96
CA ARG A 180 -18.71 -13.03 3.89
C ARG A 180 -19.19 -13.39 2.49
N GLY A 181 -20.38 -13.97 2.37
CA GLY A 181 -20.85 -14.48 1.09
C GLY A 181 -19.81 -15.42 0.45
N PRO A 182 -19.45 -15.24 -0.84
CA PRO A 182 -18.48 -16.07 -1.55
C PRO A 182 -17.02 -15.68 -1.32
N GLN A 183 -16.72 -14.59 -0.61
CA GLN A 183 -15.34 -14.12 -0.45
C GLN A 183 -14.47 -15.17 0.26
N TYR A 184 -13.30 -15.44 -0.33
CA TYR A 184 -12.31 -16.37 0.21
C TYR A 184 -10.90 -15.76 0.25
N LEU A 185 -10.45 -15.19 -0.88
CA LEU A 185 -9.16 -14.50 -0.98
C LEU A 185 -9.27 -13.08 -0.43
N ALA A 186 -8.15 -12.53 0.03
CA ALA A 186 -8.05 -11.17 0.54
C ALA A 186 -6.71 -10.55 0.13
N TYR A 187 -6.64 -9.23 0.18
CA TYR A 187 -5.40 -8.45 0.06
C TYR A 187 -5.60 -7.09 0.71
N ASP A 188 -6.15 -6.14 -0.04
CA ASP A 188 -6.36 -4.77 0.37
C ASP A 188 -7.85 -4.50 0.61
N PHE A 189 -8.15 -3.44 1.33
CA PHE A 189 -9.51 -2.99 1.56
C PHE A 189 -9.55 -1.49 1.79
N TRP A 190 -10.64 -0.87 1.36
CA TRP A 190 -10.95 0.51 1.75
C TRP A 190 -12.47 0.72 1.68
N TRP A 191 -12.93 1.97 1.66
CA TRP A 191 -14.35 2.28 1.83
C TRP A 191 -14.78 3.58 1.17
N HIS A 192 -16.09 3.64 0.94
CA HIS A 192 -16.84 4.87 0.77
C HIS A 192 -17.59 5.14 2.08
N ILE A 193 -16.91 5.76 3.05
CA ILE A 193 -17.38 5.80 4.46
C ILE A 193 -18.76 6.48 4.61
N ASN A 194 -19.03 7.54 3.86
CA ASN A 194 -20.33 8.25 3.86
C ASN A 194 -21.46 7.46 3.18
N HIS A 195 -21.12 6.37 2.50
CA HIS A 195 -22.05 5.54 1.74
C HIS A 195 -22.21 4.15 2.36
N ASP A 196 -21.61 3.90 3.53
CA ASP A 196 -21.63 2.62 4.23
C ASP A 196 -21.20 1.45 3.35
N VAL A 197 -20.19 1.67 2.51
CA VAL A 197 -19.66 0.66 1.59
C VAL A 197 -18.20 0.39 1.89
N MET A 198 -17.85 -0.89 2.08
CA MET A 198 -16.47 -1.36 2.05
C MET A 198 -16.21 -2.09 0.73
N VAL A 199 -14.98 -1.99 0.24
CA VAL A 199 -14.48 -2.71 -0.94
C VAL A 199 -13.24 -3.49 -0.51
N THR A 200 -13.15 -4.77 -0.90
CA THR A 200 -11.97 -5.62 -0.66
C THR A 200 -11.49 -6.25 -1.97
N SER A 201 -10.18 -6.47 -2.08
CA SER A 201 -9.53 -7.06 -3.25
C SER A 201 -8.91 -8.43 -2.93
N GLU A 202 -8.27 -9.06 -3.93
CA GLU A 202 -7.82 -10.44 -3.85
C GLU A 202 -6.41 -10.61 -4.43
N TRP A 203 -5.50 -11.18 -3.64
CA TRP A 203 -4.18 -11.61 -4.10
C TRP A 203 -4.09 -13.14 -4.19
N GLY A 204 -3.85 -13.82 -3.08
CA GLY A 204 -3.66 -15.26 -2.96
C GLY A 204 -3.58 -15.67 -1.49
N THR A 205 -3.60 -16.98 -1.21
CA THR A 205 -3.39 -17.49 0.15
C THR A 205 -1.91 -17.48 0.53
N PRO A 206 -1.55 -17.66 1.82
CA PRO A 206 -0.15 -17.66 2.25
C PRO A 206 0.74 -18.64 1.47
N SER A 207 0.30 -19.87 1.20
CA SER A 207 1.11 -20.83 0.43
C SER A 207 1.34 -20.43 -1.03
N MET A 208 0.48 -19.56 -1.59
CA MET A 208 0.61 -19.05 -2.96
C MET A 208 1.59 -17.89 -3.07
N ILE A 209 2.00 -17.28 -1.96
CA ILE A 209 2.78 -16.02 -1.96
C ILE A 209 4.10 -16.13 -1.20
N GLU A 210 4.17 -16.88 -0.09
CA GLU A 210 5.32 -16.84 0.83
C GLU A 210 6.62 -17.32 0.19
N ASP A 211 6.56 -18.35 -0.65
CA ASP A 211 7.73 -18.98 -1.27
C ASP A 211 7.97 -18.51 -2.73
N GLY A 212 7.33 -17.42 -3.13
CA GLY A 212 7.44 -16.83 -4.46
C GLY A 212 6.17 -17.03 -5.30
N LEU A 213 6.15 -16.40 -6.47
CA LEU A 213 5.08 -16.56 -7.44
C LEU A 213 5.05 -18.00 -7.98
N VAL A 214 3.91 -18.67 -7.80
CA VAL A 214 3.69 -20.04 -8.28
C VAL A 214 3.16 -20.00 -9.71
N GLY A 215 4.03 -20.26 -10.69
CA GLY A 215 3.71 -20.19 -12.11
C GLY A 215 2.55 -21.11 -12.54
N GLU A 216 2.45 -22.31 -11.97
CA GLU A 216 1.33 -23.24 -12.24
C GLU A 216 -0.01 -22.66 -11.76
N SER A 217 -0.05 -22.06 -10.57
CA SER A 217 -1.26 -21.41 -10.04
C SER A 217 -1.63 -20.17 -10.85
N LEU A 218 -0.65 -19.36 -11.28
CA LEU A 218 -0.88 -18.20 -12.13
C LEU A 218 -1.49 -18.61 -13.47
N LEU A 219 -0.85 -19.53 -14.19
CA LEU A 219 -1.35 -20.01 -15.48
C LEU A 219 -2.64 -20.83 -15.34
N GLY A 220 -2.86 -21.42 -14.17
CA GLY A 220 -4.11 -22.07 -13.77
C GLY A 220 -5.22 -21.11 -13.36
N ARG A 221 -5.02 -19.79 -13.45
CA ARG A 221 -6.00 -18.74 -13.12
C ARG A 221 -6.49 -18.80 -11.66
N GLN A 222 -5.58 -19.11 -10.73
CA GLN A 222 -5.91 -19.36 -9.32
C GLN A 222 -5.71 -18.14 -8.41
N TYR A 223 -5.00 -17.10 -8.87
CA TYR A 223 -4.87 -15.87 -8.10
C TYR A 223 -6.15 -15.02 -8.19
N GLY A 224 -6.29 -14.10 -7.24
CA GLY A 224 -7.45 -13.23 -7.09
C GLY A 224 -7.74 -12.37 -8.31
N HIS A 225 -9.01 -12.22 -8.65
CA HIS A 225 -9.46 -11.51 -9.85
C HIS A 225 -10.81 -10.81 -9.66
N ARG A 226 -11.21 -10.61 -8.39
CA ARG A 226 -12.51 -10.05 -8.04
C ARG A 226 -12.38 -8.90 -7.06
N LEU A 227 -13.37 -8.01 -7.12
CA LEU A 227 -13.66 -7.05 -6.07
C LEU A 227 -14.93 -7.47 -5.32
N HIS A 228 -14.91 -7.33 -4.01
CA HIS A 228 -16.06 -7.57 -3.17
C HIS A 228 -16.56 -6.27 -2.56
N PHE A 229 -17.85 -6.02 -2.69
CA PHE A 229 -18.55 -4.87 -2.13
C PHE A 229 -19.41 -5.32 -0.96
N TRP A 230 -19.35 -4.54 0.11
CA TRP A 230 -19.94 -4.91 1.39
C TRP A 230 -20.77 -3.76 1.95
N ASP A 231 -21.79 -4.10 2.72
CA ASP A 231 -22.42 -3.17 3.65
C ASP A 231 -21.49 -3.02 4.86
N LEU A 232 -20.85 -1.85 4.97
CA LEU A 232 -19.83 -1.56 5.98
C LEU A 232 -20.38 -1.75 7.41
N ARG A 233 -21.60 -1.23 7.67
CA ARG A 233 -22.21 -1.24 9.01
C ARG A 233 -22.80 -2.58 9.39
N ARG A 234 -23.44 -3.27 8.44
CA ARG A 234 -24.00 -4.61 8.69
C ARG A 234 -22.91 -5.67 8.65
N ARG A 235 -21.74 -5.35 8.08
CA ARG A 235 -20.58 -6.22 7.97
C ARG A 235 -20.89 -7.46 7.13
N ARG A 236 -21.62 -7.24 6.02
CA ARG A 236 -22.13 -8.29 5.15
C ARG A 236 -21.73 -8.05 3.70
N HIS A 237 -21.30 -9.10 3.03
CA HIS A 237 -21.06 -9.12 1.60
C HIS A 237 -22.37 -8.82 0.85
N VAL A 238 -22.28 -7.97 -0.16
CA VAL A 238 -23.43 -7.53 -0.98
C VAL A 238 -23.26 -7.96 -2.42
N GLN A 239 -22.06 -7.78 -2.98
CA GLN A 239 -21.81 -8.05 -4.38
C GLN A 239 -20.36 -8.46 -4.61
N GLU A 240 -20.17 -9.45 -5.47
CA GLU A 240 -18.88 -9.78 -6.07
C GLU A 240 -18.89 -9.25 -7.51
N VAL A 241 -17.78 -8.67 -7.96
CA VAL A 241 -17.57 -8.26 -9.34
C VAL A 241 -16.28 -8.86 -9.84
N ASP A 242 -16.40 -9.73 -10.83
CA ASP A 242 -15.30 -10.42 -11.48
C ASP A 242 -14.71 -9.54 -12.61
N LEU A 243 -13.39 -9.34 -12.61
CA LEU A 243 -12.69 -8.55 -13.63
C LEU A 243 -12.33 -9.39 -14.87
N GLY A 244 -12.42 -10.72 -14.77
CA GLY A 244 -12.03 -11.71 -15.76
C GLY A 244 -10.86 -12.55 -15.25
N ASP A 245 -10.95 -13.87 -15.41
CA ASP A 245 -9.96 -14.85 -14.93
C ASP A 245 -8.60 -14.78 -15.68
N GLN A 246 -8.54 -14.05 -16.79
CA GLN A 246 -7.26 -13.71 -17.43
C GLN A 246 -6.47 -12.66 -16.65
N TYR A 247 -7.15 -11.80 -15.90
CA TYR A 247 -6.54 -10.78 -15.05
C TYR A 247 -6.26 -11.38 -13.69
N GLN A 248 -5.05 -11.24 -13.18
CA GLN A 248 -4.64 -11.90 -11.94
C GLN A 248 -3.99 -10.89 -11.00
N MET A 249 -4.30 -11.05 -9.71
CA MET A 249 -3.85 -10.23 -8.59
C MET A 249 -4.40 -8.81 -8.70
N VAL A 250 -5.63 -8.64 -8.23
CA VAL A 250 -6.26 -7.32 -8.06
C VAL A 250 -5.80 -6.83 -6.69
N LEU A 251 -4.87 -5.89 -6.69
CA LEU A 251 -4.15 -5.50 -5.48
C LEU A 251 -4.76 -4.26 -4.83
N GLU A 252 -4.07 -3.13 -4.95
CA GLU A 252 -4.34 -1.89 -4.22
C GLU A 252 -5.65 -1.23 -4.63
N LEU A 253 -6.40 -0.77 -3.64
CA LEU A 253 -7.68 -0.08 -3.79
C LEU A 253 -7.53 1.39 -3.41
N ARG A 254 -7.88 2.30 -4.31
CA ARG A 254 -7.89 3.74 -4.06
C ARG A 254 -9.26 4.34 -4.36
N PRO A 255 -10.18 4.43 -3.37
CA PRO A 255 -11.43 5.17 -3.53
C PRO A 255 -11.15 6.66 -3.76
N ALA A 256 -12.08 7.34 -4.41
CA ALA A 256 -12.05 8.80 -4.48
C ALA A 256 -12.01 9.42 -3.08
N HIS A 257 -11.18 10.45 -2.90
CA HIS A 257 -11.05 11.19 -1.66
C HIS A 257 -12.26 12.06 -1.38
N ASP A 258 -12.88 12.65 -2.40
CA ASP A 258 -14.15 13.36 -2.27
C ASP A 258 -15.25 12.38 -1.83
N PRO A 259 -15.75 12.47 -0.58
CA PRO A 259 -16.62 11.45 -0.01
C PRO A 259 -18.07 11.53 -0.53
N ARG A 260 -18.33 12.38 -1.54
CA ARG A 260 -19.57 12.37 -2.34
C ARG A 260 -19.48 11.45 -3.54
N LYS A 261 -18.26 11.04 -3.92
CA LYS A 261 -17.99 10.23 -5.10
C LYS A 261 -18.04 8.76 -4.71
N LYS A 262 -18.61 7.95 -5.59
CA LYS A 262 -18.74 6.50 -5.42
C LYS A 262 -17.98 5.78 -6.54
N TYR A 263 -16.73 6.14 -6.73
CA TYR A 263 -15.82 5.45 -7.63
C TYR A 263 -14.46 5.27 -6.95
N GLY A 264 -13.64 4.39 -7.50
CA GLY A 264 -12.23 4.28 -7.13
C GLY A 264 -11.47 3.41 -8.11
N PHE A 265 -10.18 3.28 -7.91
CA PHE A 265 -9.27 2.60 -8.82
C PHE A 265 -8.63 1.37 -8.19
N ALA A 266 -8.53 0.29 -8.98
CA ALA A 266 -7.80 -0.93 -8.64
C ALA A 266 -6.69 -1.18 -9.66
N GLY A 267 -5.51 -1.57 -9.17
CA GLY A 267 -4.43 -2.10 -10.00
C GLY A 267 -4.55 -3.60 -10.21
N VAL A 268 -4.30 -4.07 -11.43
CA VAL A 268 -4.16 -5.49 -11.77
C VAL A 268 -2.73 -5.74 -12.22
N VAL A 269 -2.05 -6.65 -11.54
CA VAL A 269 -0.61 -6.90 -11.74
C VAL A 269 -0.32 -7.43 -13.14
N THR A 270 -1.07 -8.44 -13.58
CA THR A 270 -0.79 -9.12 -14.84
C THR A 270 -2.02 -9.75 -15.47
N ASN A 271 -2.03 -9.79 -16.79
CA ASN A 271 -2.90 -10.62 -17.62
C ASN A 271 -2.12 -11.85 -18.08
N VAL A 272 -2.65 -13.06 -17.88
CA VAL A 272 -1.97 -14.32 -18.23
C VAL A 272 -1.95 -14.61 -19.73
N GLU A 273 -2.69 -13.84 -20.54
CA GLU A 273 -2.75 -14.01 -21.99
C GLU A 273 -1.67 -13.21 -22.73
N ASP A 274 -1.27 -12.06 -22.19
CA ASP A 274 -0.34 -11.13 -22.87
C ASP A 274 0.64 -10.40 -21.95
N LEU A 275 0.67 -10.73 -20.65
CA LEU A 275 1.52 -10.11 -19.63
C LEU A 275 1.29 -8.60 -19.40
N SER A 276 0.23 -8.02 -19.95
CA SER A 276 -0.16 -6.64 -19.68
C SER A 276 -0.58 -6.44 -18.23
N ALA A 277 -0.36 -5.25 -17.70
CA ALA A 277 -0.97 -4.79 -16.46
C ALA A 277 -2.12 -3.83 -16.78
N SER A 278 -3.03 -3.58 -15.84
CA SER A 278 -4.15 -2.68 -16.11
C SER A 278 -4.67 -1.95 -14.89
N ILE A 279 -5.29 -0.79 -15.13
CA ILE A 279 -6.04 -0.04 -14.10
C ILE A 279 -7.52 -0.14 -14.41
N TRP A 280 -8.30 -0.38 -13.36
CA TRP A 280 -9.74 -0.50 -13.40
C TRP A 280 -10.39 0.55 -12.53
N VAL A 281 -11.49 1.12 -12.99
CA VAL A 281 -12.36 1.96 -12.16
C VAL A 281 -13.55 1.14 -11.72
N TRP A 282 -13.83 1.09 -10.41
CA TRP A 282 -15.14 0.67 -9.93
C TRP A 282 -16.05 1.88 -9.73
N TYR A 283 -17.36 1.70 -9.92
CA TYR A 283 -18.33 2.77 -9.77
C TYR A 283 -19.73 2.22 -9.46
N GLU A 284 -20.59 3.06 -8.87
CA GLU A 284 -22.01 2.74 -8.68
C GLU A 284 -22.77 2.96 -10.01
N GLU A 285 -23.35 1.89 -10.55
CA GLU A 285 -24.23 1.89 -11.72
C GLU A 285 -25.67 1.56 -11.28
N GLY A 286 -26.47 2.61 -11.08
CA GLY A 286 -27.82 2.46 -10.53
C GLY A 286 -27.78 1.99 -9.07
N SER A 287 -28.17 0.74 -8.82
CA SER A 287 -28.15 0.13 -7.48
C SER A 287 -27.11 -0.99 -7.35
N ARG A 288 -26.20 -1.13 -8.32
CA ARG A 288 -25.16 -2.16 -8.36
C ARG A 288 -23.79 -1.53 -8.52
N TRP A 289 -22.75 -2.27 -8.18
CA TRP A 289 -21.38 -1.91 -8.49
C TRP A 289 -20.97 -2.49 -9.84
N ALA A 290 -20.23 -1.70 -10.61
CA ALA A 290 -19.65 -2.10 -11.89
C ALA A 290 -18.15 -1.79 -11.87
N VAL A 291 -17.39 -2.48 -12.72
CA VAL A 291 -15.96 -2.24 -12.93
C VAL A 291 -15.69 -2.07 -14.42
N ARG A 292 -14.71 -1.23 -14.75
CA ARG A 292 -14.28 -1.03 -16.14
C ARG A 292 -12.78 -0.83 -16.24
N LYS A 293 -12.13 -1.56 -17.14
CA LYS A 293 -10.74 -1.31 -17.50
C LYS A 293 -10.61 0.06 -18.15
N VAL A 294 -9.72 0.90 -17.63
CA VAL A 294 -9.53 2.29 -18.07
C VAL A 294 -8.10 2.58 -18.54
N VAL A 295 -7.13 1.79 -18.10
CA VAL A 295 -5.75 1.82 -18.60
C VAL A 295 -5.29 0.40 -18.87
N ASP A 296 -4.55 0.23 -19.95
CA ASP A 296 -3.90 -1.02 -20.36
C ASP A 296 -2.42 -0.71 -20.62
N ILE A 297 -1.53 -1.42 -19.93
CA ILE A 297 -0.08 -1.19 -19.99
C ILE A 297 0.56 -2.48 -20.53
N PRO A 298 1.11 -2.49 -21.76
CA PRO A 298 1.64 -3.70 -22.37
C PRO A 298 2.99 -4.11 -21.77
N ALA A 299 3.29 -5.41 -21.82
CA ALA A 299 4.63 -5.90 -21.55
C ALA A 299 5.65 -5.42 -22.59
N GLU A 300 6.90 -5.22 -22.17
CA GLU A 300 8.00 -4.79 -23.03
C GLU A 300 8.81 -6.02 -23.52
N PRO A 301 8.95 -6.27 -24.83
CA PRO A 301 9.77 -7.37 -25.33
C PRO A 301 11.24 -7.27 -24.88
N ALA A 302 11.84 -8.41 -24.53
CA ALA A 302 13.24 -8.47 -24.09
C ALA A 302 13.90 -9.78 -24.53
N ALA A 303 15.23 -9.77 -24.67
CA ALA A 303 15.97 -10.98 -24.96
C ALA A 303 15.95 -11.92 -23.74
N ALA A 304 15.85 -13.23 -23.97
CA ALA A 304 15.80 -14.22 -22.88
C ALA A 304 17.03 -14.18 -21.97
N ASP A 305 18.20 -13.79 -22.49
CA ASP A 305 19.44 -13.65 -21.70
C ASP A 305 19.40 -12.47 -20.72
N ASP A 306 18.52 -11.49 -20.95
CA ASP A 306 18.33 -10.31 -20.09
C ASP A 306 17.20 -10.52 -19.06
N LEU A 307 16.49 -11.66 -19.11
CA LEU A 307 15.32 -11.94 -18.28
C LEU A 307 15.65 -12.90 -17.11
N PRO A 308 15.02 -12.73 -15.94
CA PRO A 308 15.03 -13.75 -14.88
C PRO A 308 14.34 -15.02 -15.36
N ASP A 309 14.67 -16.16 -14.75
CA ASP A 309 14.19 -17.48 -15.19
C ASP A 309 12.66 -17.57 -15.29
N VAL A 310 11.94 -16.91 -14.38
CA VAL A 310 10.47 -16.86 -14.39
C VAL A 310 9.90 -16.18 -15.66
N LEU A 311 10.65 -15.29 -16.30
CA LEU A 311 10.20 -14.51 -17.47
C LEU A 311 10.76 -15.04 -18.81
N LYS A 312 11.83 -15.83 -18.80
CA LYS A 312 12.45 -16.37 -20.02
C LYS A 312 11.48 -17.04 -20.99
N PRO A 313 10.51 -17.86 -20.56
CA PRO A 313 9.57 -18.51 -21.47
C PRO A 313 8.70 -17.53 -22.26
N PHE A 314 8.51 -16.32 -21.75
CA PHE A 314 7.60 -15.32 -22.33
C PHE A 314 8.33 -14.30 -23.23
N GLY A 315 9.64 -14.10 -23.05
CA GLY A 315 10.42 -13.17 -23.87
C GLY A 315 10.01 -11.70 -23.72
N ALA A 316 9.43 -11.34 -22.57
CA ALA A 316 8.98 -9.98 -22.28
C ALA A 316 9.04 -9.68 -20.77
N VAL A 317 9.13 -8.40 -20.45
CA VAL A 317 9.03 -7.84 -19.11
C VAL A 317 7.59 -7.33 -18.90
N PRO A 318 6.77 -7.98 -18.05
CA PRO A 318 5.49 -7.41 -17.63
C PRO A 318 5.70 -6.09 -16.88
N PRO A 319 4.78 -5.12 -16.98
CA PRO A 319 4.85 -3.91 -16.16
C PRO A 319 4.78 -4.21 -14.67
N LEU A 320 3.96 -5.21 -14.29
CA LEU A 320 3.67 -5.58 -12.90
C LEU A 320 3.19 -4.36 -12.11
N VAL A 321 1.94 -3.95 -12.33
CA VAL A 321 1.34 -2.86 -11.54
C VAL A 321 1.06 -3.37 -10.13
N THR A 322 1.96 -3.03 -9.20
CA THR A 322 1.88 -3.50 -7.81
C THR A 322 1.27 -2.47 -6.88
N ASP A 323 1.43 -1.18 -7.18
CA ASP A 323 0.82 -0.11 -6.40
C ASP A 323 0.25 1.01 -7.28
N ILE A 324 -0.78 1.66 -6.74
CA ILE A 324 -1.39 2.86 -7.28
C ILE A 324 -1.70 3.82 -6.14
N ASP A 325 -1.61 5.13 -6.39
CA ASP A 325 -1.99 6.12 -5.39
C ASP A 325 -2.66 7.33 -6.03
N LEU A 326 -3.77 7.77 -5.44
CA LEU A 326 -4.63 8.81 -5.96
C LEU A 326 -4.36 10.10 -5.19
N SER A 327 -3.99 11.18 -5.88
CA SER A 327 -3.78 12.47 -5.23
C SER A 327 -5.04 12.94 -4.50
N VAL A 328 -4.86 13.60 -3.35
CA VAL A 328 -5.96 14.02 -2.44
C VAL A 328 -7.02 14.89 -3.14
N ASP A 329 -6.67 15.58 -4.23
CA ASP A 329 -7.60 16.38 -5.04
C ASP A 329 -8.34 15.56 -6.12
N ASP A 330 -8.21 14.23 -6.11
CA ASP A 330 -8.76 13.26 -7.07
C ASP A 330 -8.34 13.51 -8.53
N LYS A 331 -7.25 14.25 -8.76
CA LYS A 331 -6.86 14.67 -10.11
C LYS A 331 -5.86 13.74 -10.78
N TYR A 332 -4.90 13.20 -10.04
CA TYR A 332 -3.82 12.41 -10.60
C TYR A 332 -3.74 11.04 -9.94
N LEU A 333 -3.67 10.00 -10.77
CA LEU A 333 -3.37 8.65 -10.35
C LEU A 333 -1.91 8.34 -10.72
N TYR A 334 -1.13 7.95 -9.73
CA TYR A 334 0.23 7.47 -9.91
C TYR A 334 0.22 5.94 -9.94
N VAL A 335 1.02 5.35 -10.83
CA VAL A 335 1.01 3.90 -11.08
C VAL A 335 2.45 3.41 -11.10
N SER A 336 2.79 2.49 -10.20
CA SER A 336 4.10 1.86 -10.15
C SER A 336 4.13 0.62 -11.05
N CYS A 337 5.03 0.60 -12.03
CA CYS A 337 5.27 -0.56 -12.89
C CYS A 337 6.59 -1.19 -12.44
N TRP A 338 6.50 -2.08 -11.45
CA TRP A 338 7.66 -2.63 -10.76
C TRP A 338 8.57 -3.47 -11.66
N GLY A 339 8.02 -4.15 -12.66
CA GLY A 339 8.79 -4.97 -13.61
C GLY A 339 9.55 -4.13 -14.64
N THR A 340 8.86 -3.21 -15.31
CA THR A 340 9.47 -2.34 -16.34
C THR A 340 10.33 -1.21 -15.76
N GLY A 341 10.19 -0.92 -14.47
CA GLY A 341 10.94 0.13 -13.78
C GLY A 341 10.44 1.52 -14.13
N GLU A 342 9.13 1.72 -14.05
CA GLU A 342 8.47 2.96 -14.49
C GLU A 342 7.43 3.42 -13.48
N LEU A 343 7.46 4.71 -13.13
CA LEU A 343 6.38 5.40 -12.45
C LEU A 343 5.61 6.23 -13.48
N LYS A 344 4.34 5.94 -13.66
CA LYS A 344 3.45 6.67 -14.56
C LYS A 344 2.53 7.61 -13.79
N GLN A 345 2.15 8.72 -14.41
CA GLN A 345 1.14 9.66 -13.92
C GLN A 345 0.00 9.76 -14.95
N TYR A 346 -1.22 9.61 -14.47
CA TYR A 346 -2.44 9.78 -15.25
C TYR A 346 -3.29 10.92 -14.68
N ASP A 347 -3.72 11.87 -15.51
CA ASP A 347 -4.84 12.74 -15.17
C ASP A 347 -6.14 11.93 -15.21
N VAL A 348 -6.81 11.85 -14.07
CA VAL A 348 -8.05 11.12 -13.83
C VAL A 348 -9.21 12.04 -13.45
N SER A 349 -9.13 13.32 -13.82
CA SER A 349 -10.25 14.28 -13.67
C SER A 349 -11.55 13.75 -14.29
N ASP A 350 -11.43 12.95 -15.36
CA ASP A 350 -12.44 12.00 -15.80
C ASP A 350 -11.97 10.57 -15.45
N PRO A 351 -12.49 9.95 -14.37
CA PRO A 351 -12.00 8.64 -13.90
C PRO A 351 -12.24 7.52 -14.90
N PHE A 352 -13.11 7.79 -15.87
CA PHE A 352 -13.54 6.89 -16.92
C PHE A 352 -12.67 6.97 -18.18
N LYS A 353 -11.83 8.00 -18.28
CA LYS A 353 -10.92 8.22 -19.41
C LYS A 353 -9.60 8.84 -18.95
N PRO A 354 -8.77 8.08 -18.20
CA PRO A 354 -7.45 8.54 -17.76
C PRO A 354 -6.58 8.97 -18.95
N VAL A 355 -5.78 10.00 -18.76
CA VAL A 355 -4.82 10.51 -19.75
C VAL A 355 -3.42 10.47 -19.15
N GLU A 356 -2.50 9.72 -19.76
CA GLU A 356 -1.10 9.71 -19.31
C GLU A 356 -0.49 11.11 -19.51
N THR A 357 0.01 11.70 -18.43
CA THR A 357 0.62 13.04 -18.42
C THR A 357 2.11 13.02 -18.13
N GLY A 358 2.64 11.91 -17.60
CA GLY A 358 4.06 11.79 -17.26
C GLY A 358 4.50 10.35 -17.06
N SER A 359 5.80 10.13 -17.30
CA SER A 359 6.49 8.86 -17.04
C SER A 359 7.92 9.15 -16.55
N ILE A 360 8.35 8.41 -15.53
CA ILE A 360 9.72 8.40 -15.00
C ILE A 360 10.22 6.97 -15.00
N HIS A 361 11.41 6.74 -15.54
CA HIS A 361 12.10 5.45 -15.44
C HIS A 361 13.10 5.44 -14.30
N LEU A 362 13.00 4.44 -13.43
CA LEU A 362 13.92 4.21 -12.32
C LEU A 362 13.99 2.71 -12.02
N GLY A 363 15.18 2.10 -12.05
CA GLY A 363 15.30 0.65 -11.95
C GLY A 363 14.70 -0.12 -13.13
N GLY A 364 14.01 -1.23 -12.85
CA GLY A 364 13.40 -2.17 -13.80
C GLY A 364 14.29 -3.36 -14.13
N ILE A 365 13.67 -4.50 -14.45
CA ILE A 365 14.33 -5.80 -14.68
C ILE A 365 15.44 -5.67 -15.74
N VAL A 366 15.09 -5.12 -16.91
CA VAL A 366 16.03 -4.95 -18.03
C VAL A 366 16.62 -3.55 -18.03
N ARG A 367 15.79 -2.52 -17.81
CA ARG A 367 16.18 -1.12 -17.99
C ARG A 367 17.25 -0.67 -16.99
N ARG A 368 17.15 -1.11 -15.74
CA ARG A 368 18.03 -0.75 -14.62
C ARG A 368 18.39 0.74 -14.59
N ALA A 369 17.39 1.60 -14.78
CA ALA A 369 17.55 3.04 -14.96
C ALA A 369 18.18 3.66 -13.69
N PRO A 370 19.19 4.52 -13.83
CA PRO A 370 19.85 5.15 -12.69
C PRO A 370 19.01 6.28 -12.11
N HIS A 371 19.23 6.59 -10.83
CA HIS A 371 18.83 7.88 -10.27
C HIS A 371 19.80 8.97 -10.74
N PRO A 372 19.37 10.22 -11.02
CA PRO A 372 20.27 11.31 -11.43
C PRO A 372 21.38 11.61 -10.43
N ALA A 373 21.14 11.41 -9.13
CA ALA A 373 22.14 11.53 -8.08
C ALA A 373 23.23 10.43 -8.11
N ALA A 374 22.96 9.32 -8.81
CA ALA A 374 23.86 8.17 -8.96
C ALA A 374 23.87 7.69 -10.44
N PRO A 375 24.33 8.52 -11.40
CA PRO A 375 24.11 8.32 -12.82
C PRO A 375 24.84 7.09 -13.41
N SER A 376 25.88 6.61 -12.74
CA SER A 376 26.58 5.37 -13.07
C SER A 376 25.99 4.12 -12.40
N GLY A 377 25.11 4.29 -11.40
CA GLY A 377 24.49 3.22 -10.64
C GLY A 377 23.31 2.62 -11.40
N ARG A 378 23.48 1.39 -11.91
CA ARG A 378 22.34 0.62 -12.43
C ARG A 378 21.51 0.15 -11.24
N LEU A 379 20.29 0.67 -11.09
CA LEU A 379 19.41 0.31 -10.00
C LEU A 379 18.71 -1.03 -10.28
N SER A 380 18.66 -1.87 -9.26
CA SER A 380 17.83 -3.07 -9.25
C SER A 380 16.51 -2.78 -8.53
N GLY A 381 15.53 -3.68 -8.63
CA GLY A 381 14.14 -3.39 -8.29
C GLY A 381 13.52 -2.39 -9.26
N GLY A 382 12.25 -2.06 -9.07
CA GLY A 382 11.55 -0.97 -9.76
C GLY A 382 10.70 -0.17 -8.78
N PRO A 383 10.01 0.90 -9.20
CA PRO A 383 9.07 1.59 -8.33
C PRO A 383 8.03 0.57 -7.85
N GLN A 384 7.86 0.47 -6.54
CA GLN A 384 6.92 -0.45 -5.91
C GLN A 384 5.90 0.36 -5.12
N MET A 385 6.07 0.53 -3.80
CA MET A 385 5.17 1.37 -3.01
C MET A 385 5.39 2.84 -3.35
N ILE A 386 4.28 3.56 -3.50
CA ILE A 386 4.22 4.98 -3.78
C ILE A 386 3.36 5.67 -2.73
N GLU A 387 3.78 6.85 -2.30
CA GLU A 387 3.02 7.66 -1.34
C GLU A 387 3.01 9.12 -1.78
N VAL A 388 1.81 9.67 -1.96
CA VAL A 388 1.61 11.04 -2.45
C VAL A 388 1.40 11.99 -1.27
N SER A 389 2.11 13.13 -1.30
CA SER A 389 1.91 14.18 -0.30
C SER A 389 0.49 14.75 -0.36
N ARG A 390 -0.04 15.22 0.78
CA ARG A 390 -1.41 15.76 0.87
C ARG A 390 -1.70 16.88 -0.13
N ASP A 391 -0.70 17.73 -0.42
CA ASP A 391 -0.82 18.82 -1.40
C ASP A 391 -0.64 18.37 -2.87
N GLY A 392 -0.39 17.08 -3.12
CA GLY A 392 -0.18 16.48 -4.43
C GLY A 392 1.12 16.88 -5.13
N ARG A 393 2.06 17.52 -4.42
CA ARG A 393 3.27 18.10 -5.02
C ARG A 393 4.49 17.17 -5.00
N ARG A 394 4.45 16.10 -4.21
CA ARG A 394 5.57 15.17 -4.02
C ARG A 394 5.03 13.74 -4.05
N VAL A 395 5.77 12.86 -4.72
CA VAL A 395 5.53 11.41 -4.68
C VAL A 395 6.80 10.76 -4.19
N TYR A 396 6.69 9.96 -3.14
CA TYR A 396 7.80 9.15 -2.64
C TYR A 396 7.62 7.72 -3.15
N MET A 397 8.70 7.05 -3.50
CA MET A 397 8.65 5.66 -3.95
C MET A 397 9.78 4.81 -3.39
N THR A 398 9.48 3.57 -3.04
CA THR A 398 10.42 2.53 -2.61
C THR A 398 10.39 1.36 -3.60
N ASN A 399 11.23 0.33 -3.39
CA ASN A 399 11.57 -0.61 -4.46
C ASN A 399 11.27 -2.09 -4.23
N SER A 400 10.90 -2.49 -3.02
CA SER A 400 10.68 -3.89 -2.68
C SER A 400 9.20 -4.25 -2.69
N LEU A 401 8.86 -5.43 -3.23
CA LEU A 401 7.53 -5.99 -3.22
C LEU A 401 7.38 -6.94 -2.04
N TYR A 402 7.91 -8.15 -2.17
CA TYR A 402 7.84 -9.19 -1.15
C TYR A 402 9.10 -10.04 -1.27
N GLY A 403 9.68 -10.45 -0.16
CA GLY A 403 11.05 -10.96 -0.12
C GLY A 403 11.36 -12.07 -1.11
N SER A 404 10.50 -13.09 -1.21
CA SER A 404 10.68 -14.18 -2.17
C SER A 404 10.37 -13.79 -3.62
N TRP A 405 9.49 -12.82 -3.85
CA TRP A 405 9.14 -12.32 -5.18
C TRP A 405 10.24 -11.43 -5.72
N ASP A 406 10.78 -10.55 -4.88
CA ASP A 406 11.99 -9.77 -5.16
C ASP A 406 13.11 -10.68 -5.68
N ASP A 407 13.40 -11.80 -5.00
CA ASP A 407 14.46 -12.72 -5.40
C ASP A 407 14.15 -13.43 -6.73
N GLN A 408 12.87 -13.69 -7.01
CA GLN A 408 12.43 -14.39 -8.22
C GLN A 408 12.51 -13.49 -9.47
N PHE A 409 12.14 -12.21 -9.35
CA PHE A 409 12.16 -11.25 -10.45
C PHE A 409 13.50 -10.50 -10.56
N TYR A 410 14.22 -10.35 -9.46
CA TYR A 410 15.54 -9.71 -9.36
C TYR A 410 16.52 -10.65 -8.65
N PRO A 411 17.03 -11.70 -9.33
CA PRO A 411 17.89 -12.73 -8.72
C PRO A 411 19.24 -12.20 -8.19
N ASP A 412 19.68 -11.04 -8.68
CA ASP A 412 20.86 -10.33 -8.16
C ASP A 412 20.54 -9.50 -6.89
N GLY A 413 19.29 -9.54 -6.42
CA GLY A 413 18.74 -8.71 -5.35
C GLY A 413 18.19 -7.38 -5.85
N VAL A 414 17.15 -6.85 -5.19
CA VAL A 414 16.54 -5.54 -5.50
C VAL A 414 17.35 -4.35 -4.97
N GLY A 415 18.30 -4.57 -4.06
CA GLY A 415 18.94 -3.50 -3.30
C GLY A 415 17.93 -2.79 -2.38
N ALA A 416 18.29 -1.58 -1.92
CA ALA A 416 17.43 -0.78 -1.06
C ALA A 416 17.51 0.67 -1.53
N TRP A 417 16.38 1.30 -1.85
CA TRP A 417 16.36 2.71 -2.16
C TRP A 417 14.96 3.31 -2.01
N MET A 418 14.95 4.61 -1.75
CA MET A 418 13.76 5.45 -1.83
C MET A 418 14.10 6.69 -2.66
N ALA A 419 13.15 7.15 -3.47
CA ALA A 419 13.30 8.34 -4.29
C ALA A 419 12.08 9.26 -4.13
N LYS A 420 12.26 10.55 -4.42
CA LYS A 420 11.17 11.53 -4.46
C LYS A 420 11.02 12.11 -5.85
N VAL A 421 9.78 12.28 -6.29
CA VAL A 421 9.39 13.00 -7.51
C VAL A 421 8.73 14.32 -7.14
N ASP A 422 9.17 15.40 -7.77
CA ASP A 422 8.46 16.68 -7.77
C ASP A 422 7.42 16.71 -8.90
N THR A 423 6.13 16.80 -8.56
CA THR A 423 5.04 16.56 -9.53
C THR A 423 4.81 17.72 -10.50
N ALA A 424 5.27 18.93 -10.17
CA ALA A 424 5.13 20.11 -11.03
C ALA A 424 5.90 19.97 -12.35
N GLY A 425 7.07 19.34 -12.32
CA GLY A 425 7.86 18.99 -13.50
C GLY A 425 7.82 17.50 -13.84
N PHE A 426 7.24 16.68 -12.96
CA PHE A 426 7.32 15.22 -12.96
C PHE A 426 8.77 14.73 -13.13
N THR A 427 9.63 15.18 -12.22
CA THR A 427 11.09 14.90 -12.22
C THR A 427 11.56 14.35 -10.88
N LEU A 428 12.57 13.49 -10.90
CA LEU A 428 13.26 13.00 -9.70
C LEU A 428 14.01 14.15 -9.00
N ASP A 429 13.90 14.25 -7.67
CA ASP A 429 14.69 15.19 -6.88
C ASP A 429 16.09 14.61 -6.62
N GLU A 430 17.11 15.23 -7.23
CA GLU A 430 18.50 14.79 -7.10
C GLU A 430 19.05 14.84 -5.67
N ARG A 431 18.39 15.59 -4.76
CA ARG A 431 18.81 15.70 -3.36
C ARG A 431 18.15 14.68 -2.44
N PHE A 432 17.16 13.92 -2.93
CA PHE A 432 16.43 12.94 -2.13
C PHE A 432 16.59 11.53 -2.71
N PHE A 433 17.63 10.83 -2.27
CA PHE A 433 17.91 9.46 -2.72
C PHE A 433 18.67 8.63 -1.68
N PRO A 434 18.08 8.33 -0.51
CA PRO A 434 18.68 7.36 0.42
C PRO A 434 18.67 5.96 -0.21
N HIS A 435 19.81 5.26 -0.11
CA HIS A 435 20.01 3.98 -0.78
C HIS A 435 21.08 3.11 -0.14
N GLY A 436 21.03 1.81 -0.41
CA GLY A 436 22.01 0.81 0.02
C GLY A 436 22.22 0.80 1.54
N ASP A 437 23.44 1.18 1.95
CA ASP A 437 23.86 1.14 3.36
C ASP A 437 23.12 2.15 4.25
N ASP A 438 22.48 3.18 3.68
CA ASP A 438 21.60 4.08 4.43
C ASP A 438 20.50 3.28 5.14
N PHE A 439 19.91 2.30 4.44
CA PHE A 439 18.93 1.35 4.98
C PHE A 439 19.56 0.14 5.67
N ARG A 440 20.89 0.12 5.88
CA ARG A 440 21.64 -0.99 6.49
C ARG A 440 21.39 -2.34 5.80
N GLY A 441 21.11 -2.32 4.50
CA GLY A 441 20.75 -3.48 3.69
C GLY A 441 19.30 -3.97 3.84
N LEU A 442 18.47 -3.32 4.65
CA LEU A 442 17.05 -3.63 4.75
C LEU A 442 16.31 -3.11 3.51
N ARG A 443 15.31 -3.86 3.06
CA ARG A 443 14.50 -3.52 1.89
C ARG A 443 13.34 -2.60 2.30
N PRO A 444 13.26 -1.35 1.79
CA PRO A 444 12.19 -0.43 2.13
C PRO A 444 10.90 -0.76 1.38
N HIS A 445 9.77 -0.60 2.05
CA HIS A 445 8.43 -0.91 1.56
C HIS A 445 7.50 0.30 1.74
N GLN A 446 6.39 0.20 2.48
CA GLN A 446 5.40 1.28 2.58
C GLN A 446 5.99 2.51 3.30
N THR A 447 5.50 3.68 2.90
CA THR A 447 5.84 4.97 3.51
C THR A 447 4.58 5.56 4.16
N ARG A 448 4.71 6.24 5.30
CA ARG A 448 3.66 7.09 5.88
C ARG A 448 4.22 8.47 6.20
N LEU A 449 3.57 9.52 5.74
CA LEU A 449 4.04 10.89 5.93
C LEU A 449 3.52 11.48 7.24
N GLN A 450 4.33 12.31 7.86
CA GLN A 450 3.94 13.02 9.08
C GLN A 450 2.69 13.88 8.81
N GLY A 451 1.67 13.66 9.65
CA GLY A 451 0.39 14.35 9.55
C GLY A 451 -0.61 13.70 8.57
N GLY A 452 -0.26 12.60 7.92
CA GLY A 452 -1.12 11.93 6.95
C GLY A 452 -0.69 12.20 5.51
N ASP A 453 -1.20 11.39 4.60
CA ASP A 453 -0.83 11.26 3.19
C ASP A 453 -2.04 10.79 2.38
N ALA A 454 -1.85 10.60 1.08
CA ALA A 454 -2.92 10.24 0.17
C ALA A 454 -3.50 8.85 0.45
N SER A 455 -2.75 7.91 1.02
CA SER A 455 -3.26 6.56 1.26
C SER A 455 -3.65 6.24 2.73
N SER A 456 -3.46 7.18 3.67
CA SER A 456 -3.70 6.93 5.12
C SER A 456 -5.04 7.41 5.65
N ASP A 457 -5.67 8.37 4.97
CA ASP A 457 -6.79 9.13 5.49
C ASP A 457 -8.03 8.97 4.61
N SER A 458 -9.18 8.84 5.26
CA SER A 458 -10.48 8.96 4.59
C SER A 458 -11.31 10.06 5.25
N TYR A 459 -12.09 10.76 4.44
CA TYR A 459 -12.78 11.98 4.84
C TYR A 459 -14.30 11.77 4.88
N CYS A 460 -14.98 12.54 5.73
CA CYS A 460 -16.45 12.55 5.79
C CYS A 460 -17.07 13.86 5.28
N TYR A 461 -16.24 14.87 4.97
CA TYR A 461 -16.68 16.16 4.47
C TYR A 461 -16.07 16.45 3.09
N PRO A 462 -16.82 17.08 2.18
CA PRO A 462 -16.39 17.34 0.81
C PRO A 462 -15.46 18.55 0.64
#